data_AF-A0A1B8P472-F1
#
_entry.id   AF-A0A1B8P472-F1
#
_cell.length_a   1.000
_cell.length_b   1.000
_cell.length_c   1.000
_cell.angle_alpha   90.00
_cell.angle_beta   90.00
_cell.angle_gamma   90.00
#
_symmetry.space_group_name_H-M   'P 1'
#
loop_
_entity.id
_entity.type
_entity.pdbx_description
1 polymer ?
#
loop_
_entity_poly.entity_id
_entity_poly.type
_entity_poly.pdbx_seq_one_letter_code
_entity_poly.pdbx_strand_id
1 'polypeptide(L)'
;MYVRRCASAGWKLLRDALFVYVSLLKVMVPALLIVKGLEWLGAIDWLGEMLSPLMNWLGLPDAMGLVWAAALLTNIFTGLVVFFEVAGTCR
;
A
#
# COMPACT_ATOMS: atom_id res chain seq x y z
N MET A 1 4.13 -47.22 4.16
CA MET A 1 5.25 -46.47 3.52
C MET A 1 4.82 -45.20 2.77
N TYR A 2 3.56 -45.01 2.35
CA TYR A 2 3.09 -43.80 1.65
C TYR A 2 2.99 -42.52 2.52
N VAL A 3 2.53 -42.65 3.77
CA VAL A 3 2.23 -41.50 4.67
C VAL A 3 3.45 -40.64 5.02
N ARG A 4 4.64 -41.24 5.15
CA ARG A 4 5.86 -40.47 5.46
C ARG A 4 6.37 -39.62 4.30
N ARG A 5 5.98 -39.92 3.06
CA ARG A 5 6.38 -39.15 1.86
C ARG A 5 5.59 -37.83 1.78
N CYS A 6 4.29 -37.83 2.08
CA CYS A 6 3.46 -36.62 2.09
C CYS A 6 3.90 -35.58 3.14
N ALA A 7 4.25 -36.02 4.35
CA ALA A 7 4.74 -35.11 5.39
C ALA A 7 6.04 -34.39 4.95
N SER A 8 6.94 -35.11 4.28
CA SER A 8 8.18 -34.52 3.75
C SER A 8 7.96 -33.59 2.54
N ALA A 9 6.93 -33.85 1.73
CA ALA A 9 6.58 -33.00 0.59
C ALA A 9 5.93 -31.68 1.06
N GLY A 10 4.99 -31.75 2.02
CA GLY A 10 4.37 -30.55 2.61
C GLY A 10 5.40 -29.66 3.32
N TRP A 11 6.36 -30.25 4.03
CA TRP A 11 7.42 -29.50 4.70
C TRP A 11 8.34 -28.75 3.72
N LYS A 12 8.65 -29.35 2.56
CA LYS A 12 9.42 -28.67 1.52
C LYS A 12 8.65 -27.46 0.96
N LEU A 13 7.37 -27.65 0.62
CA LEU A 13 6.53 -26.57 0.09
C LEU A 13 6.40 -25.41 1.08
N LEU A 14 6.21 -25.70 2.37
CA LEU A 14 6.17 -24.68 3.42
C LEU A 14 7.50 -23.94 3.53
N ARG A 15 8.63 -24.66 3.46
CA ARG A 15 9.95 -24.04 3.54
C ARG A 15 10.24 -23.15 2.34
N ASP A 16 9.84 -23.58 1.15
CA ASP A 16 9.99 -22.82 -0.09
C ASP A 16 9.09 -21.58 -0.07
N ALA A 17 7.84 -21.72 0.36
CA ALA A 17 6.90 -20.60 0.54
C ALA A 17 7.43 -19.59 1.57
N LEU A 18 7.95 -20.06 2.71
CA LEU A 18 8.55 -19.21 3.73
C LEU A 18 9.80 -18.50 3.22
N PHE A 19 10.62 -19.17 2.41
CA PHE A 19 11.81 -18.55 1.82
C PHE A 19 11.44 -17.40 0.88
N VAL A 20 10.45 -17.61 0.00
CA VAL A 20 9.94 -16.56 -0.89
C VAL A 20 9.29 -15.42 -0.09
N TYR A 21 8.49 -15.76 0.92
CA TYR A 21 7.85 -14.78 1.80
C TYR A 21 8.88 -13.90 2.53
N VAL A 22 9.93 -14.49 3.11
CA VAL A 22 10.99 -13.75 3.79
C VAL A 22 11.77 -12.87 2.80
N SER A 23 11.97 -13.33 1.57
CA SER A 23 12.60 -12.53 0.51
C SER A 23 11.78 -11.28 0.18
N LEU A 24 10.47 -11.43 -0.01
CA LEU A 24 9.54 -10.31 -0.20
C LEU A 24 9.57 -9.35 1.00
N LEU A 25 9.51 -9.90 2.21
CA LEU A 25 9.47 -9.11 3.45
C LEU A 25 10.74 -8.26 3.63
N LYS A 26 11.91 -8.76 3.23
CA LYS A 26 13.17 -7.99 3.21
C LYS A 26 13.13 -6.76 2.30
N VAL A 27 12.33 -6.77 1.25
CA VAL A 27 12.17 -5.61 0.34
C VAL A 27 11.02 -4.73 0.80
N MET A 28 9.90 -5.32 1.23
CA MET A 28 8.71 -4.60 1.67
C MET A 28 8.94 -3.79 2.95
N VAL A 29 9.62 -4.36 3.95
CA VAL A 29 9.82 -3.68 5.24
C VAL A 29 10.61 -2.37 5.09
N PRO A 30 11.77 -2.33 4.42
CA PRO A 30 12.47 -1.07 4.17
C PRO A 30 11.65 -0.07 3.36
N ALA A 31 10.94 -0.53 2.32
CA ALA A 31 10.11 0.34 1.50
C ALA A 31 8.97 0.98 2.33
N LEU A 32 8.26 0.19 3.14
CA LEU A 32 7.21 0.68 4.02
C LEU A 32 7.74 1.65 5.09
N LEU A 33 8.95 1.42 5.63
CA LEU A 33 9.57 2.36 6.55
C LEU A 33 9.88 3.71 5.90
N ILE A 34 10.37 3.70 4.66
CA ILE A 34 10.62 4.95 3.89
C ILE A 34 9.31 5.68 3.63
N VAL A 35 8.29 4.97 3.16
CA VAL A 35 6.98 5.55 2.87
C VAL A 35 6.32 6.10 4.15
N LYS A 36 6.43 5.39 5.27
CA LYS A 36 5.92 5.86 6.56
C LYS A 36 6.67 7.09 7.06
N GLY A 37 7.98 7.17 6.81
CA GLY A 37 8.78 8.36 7.08
C GLY A 37 8.32 9.56 6.23
N LEU A 38 8.09 9.35 4.93
CA LEU A 38 7.54 10.38 4.04
C LEU A 38 6.15 10.86 4.48
N GLU A 39 5.30 9.93 4.93
CA GLU A 39 3.99 10.26 5.49
C GLU A 39 4.12 11.18 6.72
N TRP A 40 5.03 10.88 7.66
CA TRP A 40 5.27 11.76 8.82
C TRP A 40 5.81 13.14 8.47
N LEU A 41 6.49 13.27 7.32
CA LEU A 41 6.97 14.56 6.81
C LEU A 41 5.88 15.36 6.09
N GLY A 42 4.65 14.85 5.99
CA GLY A 42 3.56 15.50 5.27
C GLY A 42 3.70 15.41 3.75
N ALA A 43 4.49 14.44 3.23
CA ALA A 43 4.70 14.30 1.79
C ALA A 43 3.40 13.97 1.04
N ILE A 44 2.46 13.27 1.70
CA ILE A 44 1.14 12.98 1.14
C ILE A 44 0.34 14.26 0.93
N ASP A 45 0.33 15.16 1.92
CA ASP A 45 -0.41 16.42 1.85
C ASP A 45 0.18 17.34 0.77
N TRP A 46 1.50 17.49 0.77
CA TRP A 46 2.21 18.29 -0.24
C TRP A 46 1.99 17.78 -1.67
N LEU A 47 2.06 16.45 -1.86
CA LEU A 47 1.79 15.85 -3.16
C LEU A 47 0.30 15.98 -3.53
N GLY A 48 -0.60 15.91 -2.55
CA GLY A 48 -2.03 16.12 -2.73
C GLY A 48 -2.35 17.52 -3.26
N GLU A 49 -1.78 18.56 -2.66
CA GLU A 49 -1.90 19.95 -3.13
C GLU A 49 -1.31 20.14 -4.53
N MET A 50 -0.19 19.47 -4.83
CA MET A 50 0.40 19.49 -6.18
C MET A 50 -0.51 18.82 -7.22
N LEU A 51 -1.31 17.84 -6.81
CA LEU A 51 -2.29 17.15 -7.66
C LEU A 51 -3.66 17.84 -7.68
N SER A 52 -3.97 18.75 -6.75
CA SER A 52 -5.21 19.54 -6.76
C SER A 52 -5.49 20.27 -8.08
N PRO A 53 -4.52 20.94 -8.77
CA PRO A 53 -4.80 21.54 -10.07
C PRO A 53 -5.19 20.52 -11.14
N LEU A 54 -4.65 19.30 -11.09
CA LEU A 54 -5.05 18.21 -11.98
C LEU A 54 -6.49 17.76 -11.70
N MET A 55 -6.89 17.68 -10.43
CA MET A 55 -8.26 17.32 -10.04
C MET A 55 -9.27 18.39 -10.48
N ASN A 56 -8.93 19.67 -10.29
CA ASN A 56 -9.74 20.78 -10.79
C ASN A 56 -9.93 20.72 -12.31
N TRP A 57 -8.89 20.36 -13.06
CA TRP A 57 -8.99 20.21 -14.51
C TRP A 57 -9.92 19.07 -14.93
N LEU A 58 -10.01 18.02 -14.10
CA LEU A 58 -10.95 16.91 -14.27
C LEU A 58 -12.36 17.22 -13.71
N GLY A 59 -12.58 18.41 -13.12
CA GLY A 59 -13.84 18.79 -12.48
C GLY A 59 -14.11 18.07 -11.16
N LEU A 60 -13.07 17.52 -10.52
CA LEU A 60 -13.15 16.78 -9.26
C LEU A 60 -12.82 17.69 -8.06
N PRO A 61 -13.32 17.38 -6.85
CA PRO A 61 -12.98 18.11 -5.63
C PRO A 61 -11.48 18.08 -5.30
N ASP A 62 -10.96 19.16 -4.71
CA ASP A 62 -9.55 19.28 -4.33
C ASP A 62 -9.07 18.14 -3.42
N ALA A 63 -9.94 17.65 -2.53
CA ALA A 63 -9.63 16.56 -1.60
C ALA A 63 -9.34 15.22 -2.30
N MET A 64 -9.71 15.06 -3.58
CA MET A 64 -9.32 13.89 -4.38
C MET A 64 -7.82 13.87 -4.70
N GLY A 65 -7.13 15.00 -4.61
CA GLY A 65 -5.67 15.07 -4.72
C GLY A 65 -4.97 14.25 -3.64
N LEU A 66 -5.47 14.30 -2.41
CA LEU A 66 -4.97 13.51 -1.27
C LEU A 66 -5.14 12.00 -1.48
N VAL A 67 -6.28 11.60 -2.06
CA VAL A 67 -6.56 10.19 -2.40
C VAL A 67 -5.52 9.65 -3.39
N TRP A 68 -5.22 10.42 -4.44
CA TRP A 68 -4.20 10.06 -5.42
C TRP A 68 -2.79 10.10 -4.84
N ALA A 69 -2.47 11.09 -4.01
CA ALA A 69 -1.18 11.16 -3.33
C ALA A 69 -0.95 9.92 -2.44
N ALA A 70 -1.95 9.53 -1.65
CA ALA A 70 -1.90 8.32 -0.83
C ALA A 70 -1.74 7.07 -1.71
N ALA A 71 -2.52 6.95 -2.79
CA ALA A 71 -2.47 5.80 -3.69
C ALA A 71 -1.10 5.61 -4.37
N LEU A 72 -0.49 6.71 -4.81
CA LEU A 72 0.80 6.72 -5.51
C LEU A 72 1.98 6.47 -4.58
N LEU A 73 1.94 7.01 -3.36
CA LEU A 73 3.04 6.89 -2.40
C LEU A 73 3.06 5.54 -1.69
N THR A 74 1.90 4.94 -1.43
CA THR A 74 1.79 3.70 -0.67
C THR A 74 1.30 2.55 -1.56
N ASN A 75 0.02 2.55 -1.90
CA ASN A 75 -0.66 1.62 -2.80
C ASN A 75 -2.13 2.04 -2.97
N ILE A 76 -2.82 1.44 -3.93
CA ILE A 76 -4.22 1.75 -4.22
C ILE A 76 -5.20 1.42 -3.10
N PHE A 77 -4.92 0.42 -2.25
CA PHE A 77 -5.79 0.09 -1.12
C PHE A 77 -5.77 1.19 -0.05
N THR A 78 -4.60 1.76 0.23
CA THR A 78 -4.47 2.90 1.13
C THR A 78 -5.17 4.14 0.56
N GLY A 79 -5.03 4.40 -0.75
CA GLY A 79 -5.80 5.45 -1.42
C GLY A 79 -7.32 5.26 -1.26
N LEU A 80 -7.82 4.03 -1.40
CA LEU A 80 -9.23 3.72 -1.17
C LEU A 80 -9.67 4.00 0.28
N VAL A 81 -8.85 3.69 1.27
CA VAL A 81 -9.15 4.01 2.68
C VAL A 81 -9.30 5.53 2.86
N VAL A 82 -8.33 6.32 2.37
CA VAL A 82 -8.39 7.79 2.42
C VAL A 82 -9.59 8.33 1.65
N PHE A 83 -9.93 7.73 0.51
CA PHE A 83 -11.13 8.09 -0.23
C PHE A 83 -12.39 7.90 0.61
N PHE A 84 -12.53 6.80 1.33
CA PHE A 84 -13.68 6.58 2.21
C PHE A 84 -13.71 7.54 3.40
N GLU A 85 -12.56 7.95 3.91
CA GLU A 85 -12.48 8.98 4.96
C GLU A 85 -12.96 10.34 4.43
N VAL A 86 -12.47 10.75 3.26
CA VAL A 86 -12.83 12.03 2.61
C VAL A 86 -14.27 12.03 2.09
N ALA A 87 -14.75 10.93 1.53
CA ALA A 87 -16.13 10.80 1.06
C ALA A 87 -17.11 10.65 2.23
N GLY A 88 -16.67 10.02 3.33
CA GLY A 88 -17.45 9.83 4.55
C GLY A 88 -17.68 11.12 5.34
N THR A 89 -16.87 12.16 5.12
CA THR A 89 -17.04 13.50 5.72
C THR A 89 -18.26 14.27 5.22
N CYS A 90 -19.04 13.75 4.26
CA CYS A 90 -20.41 14.23 3.99
C CYS A 90 -21.40 13.67 5.04
N ARG A 91 -21.15 14.01 6.30
CA ARG A 91 -22.10 13.99 7.42
C ARG A 91 -21.98 15.31 8.18
#